data_AF-A0A9E0IIP9-F1
#
_entry.id   AF-A0A9E0IIP9-F1
#
_cell.length_a   1.000
_cell.length_b   1.000
_cell.length_c   1.000
_cell.angle_alpha   90.00
_cell.angle_beta   90.00
_cell.angle_gamma   90.00
#
_symmetry.space_group_name_H-M   'P 1'
#
loop_
_entity.id
_entity.type
_entity.pdbx_description
1 polymer ?
#
loop_
_entity_poly.entity_id
_entity_poly.type
_entity_poly.pdbx_seq_one_letter_code
_entity_poly.pdbx_strand_id
1 'polypeptide(L)'
;MNQVLTDWLWPGTRETITLEELSQRCGISEAELAELVGYCALVPLTSSPGEVAFSAHWVTPLRHAARLRLDFDLDLFTVAVLLDHLNRIDELERRVHALQAVLPASLHASKGFA
;
A
#
# COMPACT_ATOMS: atom_id res chain seq x y z
N MET A 1 -6.64 3.77 31.14
CA MET A 1 -6.10 5.08 30.75
C MET A 1 -4.75 4.88 30.07
N ASN A 2 -4.75 4.78 28.73
CA ASN A 2 -3.68 5.20 27.81
C ASN A 2 -4.07 4.75 26.39
N GLN A 3 -5.03 5.48 25.81
CA GLN A 3 -5.33 5.44 24.37
C GLN A 3 -4.62 6.61 23.68
N VAL A 4 -3.29 6.64 23.79
CA VAL A 4 -2.48 7.64 23.07
C VAL A 4 -1.69 6.89 22.01
N LEU A 5 -2.36 6.52 20.92
CA LEU A 5 -1.72 6.06 19.68
C LEU A 5 -2.62 6.21 18.45
N THR A 6 -3.61 7.11 18.49
CA THR A 6 -4.41 7.49 17.31
C THR A 6 -4.04 8.88 16.78
N ASP A 7 -2.98 9.50 17.31
CA ASP A 7 -2.59 10.88 16.99
C ASP A 7 -1.52 10.99 15.89
N TRP A 8 -1.22 9.89 15.19
CA TRP A 8 -0.47 9.92 13.93
C TRP A 8 -1.43 10.01 12.74
N LEU A 9 -2.39 10.93 12.83
CA LEU A 9 -3.29 11.27 11.74
C LEU A 9 -2.44 11.81 10.58
N TRP A 10 -2.04 10.90 9.70
CA TRP A 10 -1.23 11.20 8.53
C TRP A 10 -2.00 12.23 7.69
N PRO A 11 -1.47 13.44 7.48
CA PRO A 11 -2.14 14.49 6.73
C PRO A 11 -1.92 14.22 5.24
N GLY A 12 -2.63 13.23 4.72
CA GLY A 12 -2.93 13.11 3.30
C GLY A 12 -4.43 13.03 3.21
N THR A 13 -5.04 13.90 2.42
CA THR A 13 -6.46 13.87 2.04
C THR A 13 -6.75 12.48 1.45
N ARG A 14 -7.05 11.50 2.31
CA ARG A 14 -7.16 10.09 1.93
C ARG A 14 -8.55 9.91 1.37
N GLU A 15 -8.65 9.93 0.04
CA GLU A 15 -9.79 9.32 -0.63
C GLU A 15 -9.96 7.91 -0.04
N THR A 16 -11.11 7.69 0.59
CA THR A 16 -11.52 6.36 1.05
C THR A 16 -12.16 5.64 -0.13
N ILE A 17 -12.03 4.33 -0.15
CA ILE A 17 -12.59 3.48 -1.18
C ILE A 17 -13.27 2.28 -0.51
N THR A 18 -14.44 1.89 -0.99
CA THR A 18 -15.17 0.73 -0.46
C THR A 18 -14.55 -0.58 -0.96
N LEU A 19 -14.92 -1.72 -0.33
CA LEU A 19 -14.51 -3.05 -0.82
C LEU A 19 -14.97 -3.29 -2.27
N GLU A 20 -16.20 -2.89 -2.59
CA GLU A 20 -16.81 -3.02 -3.92
C GLU A 20 -16.03 -2.21 -4.97
N GLU A 21 -15.74 -0.94 -4.66
CA GLU A 21 -14.97 -0.08 -5.56
C GLU A 21 -13.54 -0.60 -5.75
N LEU A 22 -12.91 -1.13 -4.70
CA LEU A 22 -11.60 -1.79 -4.77
C LEU A 22 -11.64 -3.01 -5.70
N SER A 23 -12.66 -3.85 -5.54
CA SER A 23 -12.90 -5.03 -6.38
C SER A 23 -12.99 -4.64 -7.86
N GLN A 24 -13.86 -3.67 -8.17
CA GLN A 24 -14.03 -3.16 -9.53
C GLN A 24 -12.75 -2.55 -10.12
N ARG A 25 -12.00 -1.77 -9.32
CA ARG A 25 -10.79 -1.09 -9.80
C ARG A 25 -9.59 -2.01 -9.95
N CYS A 26 -9.51 -3.11 -9.20
CA CYS A 26 -8.35 -4.00 -9.17
C CYS A 26 -8.58 -5.31 -9.93
N GLY A 27 -9.84 -5.65 -10.25
CA GLY A 27 -10.18 -6.92 -10.89
C GLY A 27 -9.97 -8.14 -9.98
N ILE A 28 -10.07 -7.93 -8.66
CA ILE A 28 -9.99 -8.96 -7.63
C ILE A 28 -11.38 -9.07 -7.00
N SER A 29 -11.91 -10.28 -6.83
CA SER A 29 -13.26 -10.44 -6.27
C SER A 29 -13.32 -9.97 -4.81
N GLU A 30 -14.51 -9.57 -4.35
CA GLU A 30 -14.72 -9.17 -2.94
C GLU A 30 -14.39 -10.29 -1.95
N ALA A 31 -14.61 -11.55 -2.34
CA ALA A 31 -14.26 -12.72 -1.52
C ALA A 31 -12.74 -12.84 -1.33
N GLU A 32 -11.97 -12.65 -2.41
CA GLU A 32 -10.51 -12.66 -2.36
C GLU A 32 -9.97 -11.45 -1.60
N LEU A 33 -10.58 -10.26 -1.76
CA LEU A 33 -10.21 -9.09 -0.95
C LEU A 33 -10.48 -9.32 0.54
N ALA A 34 -11.60 -9.95 0.89
CA ALA A 34 -11.90 -10.33 2.27
C ALA A 34 -10.90 -11.36 2.83
N GLU A 35 -10.43 -12.30 2.00
CA GLU A 35 -9.37 -13.24 2.39
C GLU A 35 -8.03 -12.52 2.61
N LEU A 36 -7.69 -11.53 1.78
CA LEU A 36 -6.51 -10.67 2.00
C LEU A 36 -6.60 -9.85 3.28
N VAL A 37 -7.82 -9.44 3.68
CA VAL A 37 -8.07 -8.85 5.01
C VAL A 37 -7.82 -9.89 6.11
N GLY A 38 -8.28 -11.13 5.91
CA GLY A 38 -8.01 -12.26 6.81
C GLY A 38 -6.53 -12.58 6.98
N TYR A 39 -5.72 -12.38 5.94
CA TYR A 39 -4.26 -12.49 5.97
C TYR A 39 -3.55 -11.24 6.54
N CYS A 40 -4.29 -10.22 6.98
CA CYS A 40 -3.76 -8.92 7.40
C CYS A 40 -2.95 -8.18 6.31
N ALA A 41 -3.04 -8.61 5.04
CA ALA A 41 -2.35 -7.98 3.92
C ALA A 41 -3.11 -6.80 3.32
N LEU A 42 -4.42 -6.73 3.55
CA LEU A 42 -5.25 -5.59 3.24
C LEU A 42 -5.88 -5.05 4.53
N VAL A 43 -5.52 -3.84 4.93
CA VAL A 43 -5.93 -3.28 6.23
C VAL A 43 -7.01 -2.21 6.03
N PRO A 44 -8.23 -2.40 6.58
CA PRO A 44 -9.27 -1.38 6.53
C PRO A 44 -8.97 -0.21 7.48
N LEU A 45 -9.44 0.98 7.12
CA LEU A 45 -9.39 2.19 7.95
C LEU A 45 -10.45 2.14 9.07
N THR A 46 -11.59 1.53 8.78
CA THR A 46 -12.72 1.35 9.70
C THR A 46 -13.18 -0.10 9.68
N SER A 47 -13.27 -0.72 10.85
CA SER A 47 -13.74 -2.10 11.01
C SER A 47 -15.19 -2.17 11.53
N SER A 48 -15.95 -1.07 11.42
CA SER A 48 -17.35 -1.04 11.86
C SER A 48 -18.23 -1.85 10.89
N PRO A 49 -19.15 -2.70 11.40
CA PRO A 49 -20.06 -3.45 10.55
C PRO A 49 -20.97 -2.49 9.77
N GLY A 50 -20.77 -2.42 8.46
CA GLY A 50 -21.59 -1.65 7.51
C GLY A 50 -20.82 -0.65 6.65
N GLU A 51 -19.60 -0.25 7.03
CA GLU A 51 -18.85 0.79 6.33
C GLU A 51 -17.34 0.51 6.40
N VAL A 52 -16.94 -0.66 5.86
CA VAL A 52 -15.53 -1.02 5.73
C VAL A 52 -14.91 -0.18 4.62
N ALA A 53 -14.14 0.82 5.03
CA ALA A 53 -13.43 1.69 4.12
C ALA A 53 -11.95 1.34 4.10
N PHE A 54 -11.34 1.46 2.93
CA PHE A 54 -9.90 1.31 2.73
C PHE A 54 -9.33 2.65 2.26
N SER A 55 -8.02 2.82 2.39
CA SER A 55 -7.37 3.95 1.75
C SER A 55 -7.23 3.70 0.25
N ALA A 56 -7.50 4.71 -0.58
CA ALA A 56 -7.30 4.64 -2.03
C ALA A 56 -5.85 4.33 -2.43
N HIS A 57 -4.86 4.47 -1.52
CA HIS A 57 -3.48 4.04 -1.80
C HIS A 57 -3.37 2.56 -2.17
N TRP A 58 -4.31 1.72 -1.74
CA TRP A 58 -4.31 0.28 -2.02
C TRP A 58 -4.53 -0.06 -3.50
N VAL A 59 -5.11 0.85 -4.29
CA VAL A 59 -5.46 0.59 -5.69
C VAL A 59 -4.22 0.24 -6.52
N THR A 60 -3.13 0.99 -6.37
CA THR A 60 -1.91 0.76 -7.17
C THR A 60 -1.21 -0.55 -6.81
N PRO A 61 -0.89 -0.84 -5.54
CA PRO A 61 -0.30 -2.12 -5.14
C PRO A 61 -1.18 -3.33 -5.49
N LEU A 62 -2.51 -3.25 -5.30
CA LEU A 62 -3.41 -4.35 -5.63
C LEU A 62 -3.49 -4.63 -7.13
N ARG A 63 -3.52 -3.60 -7.98
CA ARG A 63 -3.44 -3.79 -9.43
C ARG A 63 -2.13 -4.45 -9.85
N HIS A 64 -1.04 -4.06 -9.23
CA HIS A 64 0.26 -4.65 -9.53
C HIS A 64 0.32 -6.12 -9.08
N ALA A 65 -0.14 -6.40 -7.86
CA ALA A 65 -0.20 -7.76 -7.34
C ALA A 65 -1.18 -8.65 -8.14
N ALA A 66 -2.32 -8.12 -8.59
CA ALA A 66 -3.26 -8.84 -9.46
C ALA A 66 -2.64 -9.21 -10.81
N ARG A 67 -1.85 -8.30 -11.42
CA ARG A 67 -1.11 -8.60 -12.65
C ARG A 67 -0.07 -9.70 -12.42
N LEU A 68 0.76 -9.56 -11.37
CA LEU A 68 1.77 -10.55 -11.02
C LEU A 68 1.15 -11.92 -10.70
N ARG A 69 -0.03 -11.95 -10.08
CA ARG A 69 -0.79 -13.17 -9.85
C ARG A 69 -1.11 -13.89 -11.16
N LEU A 70 -1.56 -13.17 -12.19
CA LEU A 70 -1.89 -13.74 -13.49
C LEU A 70 -0.63 -14.15 -14.27
N ASP A 71 0.41 -13.31 -14.24
CA ASP A 71 1.65 -13.53 -15.00
C ASP A 71 2.44 -14.75 -14.48
N PHE A 72 2.35 -15.03 -13.18
CA PHE A 72 3.13 -16.07 -12.50
C PHE A 72 2.28 -17.18 -11.87
N ASP A 73 0.97 -17.19 -12.11
CA ASP A 73 0.00 -18.15 -11.55
C ASP A 73 0.11 -18.27 -10.01
N LEU A 74 0.16 -17.13 -9.32
CA LEU A 74 0.34 -17.09 -7.87
C LEU A 74 -0.95 -17.39 -7.13
N ASP A 75 -0.83 -18.07 -5.99
CA ASP A 75 -1.94 -18.18 -5.04
C ASP A 75 -2.15 -16.88 -4.25
N LEU A 76 -3.31 -16.76 -3.59
CA LEU A 76 -3.68 -15.55 -2.88
C LEU A 76 -2.83 -15.29 -1.62
N PHE A 77 -2.30 -16.34 -1.00
CA PHE A 77 -1.37 -16.22 0.11
C PHE A 77 -0.04 -15.59 -0.34
N THR A 78 0.48 -16.00 -1.48
CA THR A 78 1.68 -15.42 -2.10
C THR A 78 1.43 -13.97 -2.50
N VAL A 79 0.23 -13.65 -3.00
CA VAL A 79 -0.20 -12.26 -3.24
C VAL A 79 -0.21 -11.43 -1.95
N ALA A 80 -0.65 -11.99 -0.83
CA ALA A 80 -0.61 -11.32 0.47
C ALA A 80 0.82 -10.94 0.89
N VAL A 81 1.78 -11.86 0.75
CA VAL A 81 3.21 -11.60 1.00
C VAL A 81 3.78 -10.56 0.04
N LEU A 82 3.42 -10.66 -1.24
CA LEU A 82 3.86 -9.73 -2.28
C LEU A 82 3.36 -8.31 -2.00
N LEU A 83 2.11 -8.13 -1.55
CA LEU A 83 1.55 -6.83 -1.21
C LEU A 83 2.31 -6.12 -0.10
N ASP A 84 2.74 -6.85 0.94
CA ASP A 84 3.60 -6.28 2.00
C ASP A 84 4.92 -5.74 1.42
N HIS A 85 5.56 -6.52 0.55
CA HIS A 85 6.79 -6.10 -0.11
C HIS A 85 6.59 -4.91 -1.05
N LEU A 86 5.52 -4.88 -1.84
CA LEU A 86 5.21 -3.76 -2.74
C LEU A 86 4.99 -2.46 -1.95
N ASN A 87 4.24 -2.52 -0.85
CA ASN A 87 4.03 -1.36 0.02
C ASN A 87 5.34 -0.89 0.67
N ARG A 88 6.18 -1.83 1.10
CA ARG A 88 7.48 -1.51 1.68
C ARG A 88 8.42 -0.87 0.67
N ILE A 89 8.43 -1.34 -0.58
CA ILE A 89 9.21 -0.74 -1.67
C ILE A 89 8.73 0.69 -1.93
N ASP A 90 7.42 0.90 -2.10
CA ASP A 90 6.85 2.23 -2.32
C ASP A 90 7.19 3.22 -1.19
N GLU A 91 7.10 2.77 0.07
CA GLU A 91 7.49 3.59 1.21
C GLU A 91 8.99 3.93 1.19
N LEU A 92 9.85 2.95 0.88
CA LEU A 92 11.29 3.16 0.79
C LEU A 92 11.65 4.11 -0.36
N GLU A 93 11.03 3.96 -1.52
CA GLU A 93 11.21 4.83 -2.68
C GLU A 93 10.77 6.27 -2.37
N ARG A 94 9.61 6.45 -1.71
CA ARG A 94 9.16 7.77 -1.24
C ARG A 94 10.16 8.41 -0.29
N ARG A 95 10.74 7.64 0.65
CA ARG A 95 11.76 8.14 1.58
C ARG A 95 13.06 8.51 0.86
N VAL A 96 13.51 7.70 -0.10
CA VAL A 96 14.69 8.00 -0.93
C VAL A 96 14.48 9.29 -1.71
N HIS A 97 13.33 9.45 -2.38
CA HIS A 97 13.02 10.68 -3.11
C HIS A 97 12.95 11.90 -2.21
N ALA A 98 12.35 11.79 -1.03
CA ALA A 98 12.31 12.88 -0.05
C ALA A 98 13.72 13.29 0.41
N LEU A 99 14.60 12.32 0.69
CA LEU A 99 15.98 12.59 1.07
C LEU A 99 16.78 13.23 -0.07
N GLN A 100 16.60 12.75 -1.30
CA GLN A 100 17.25 13.32 -2.49
C GLN A 100 16.80 14.76 -2.75
N ALA A 101 15.53 15.09 -2.51
CA ALA A 101 14.99 16.44 -2.70
C ALA A 101 15.58 17.47 -1.71
N VAL A 102 15.99 17.03 -0.52
CA VAL A 102 16.60 17.88 0.52
C VAL A 102 18.14 17.93 0.39
N LEU A 103 18.74 17.01 -0.38
CA LEU A 103 20.17 16.98 -0.57
C LEU A 103 20.61 18.13 -1.50
N PRO A 104 21.54 19.01 -1.07
CA PRO A 104 22.03 20.08 -1.93
C PRO A 104 22.80 19.49 -3.13
N ALA A 105 22.62 20.11 -4.31
CA ALA A 105 23.24 19.69 -5.57
C ALA A 105 24.77 19.52 -5.52
N SER A 106 25.43 20.12 -4.52
CA SER A 106 26.88 20.00 -4.28
C SER A 106 27.35 18.61 -3.85
N LEU A 107 26.47 17.72 -3.37
CA LEU A 107 26.83 16.34 -2.99
C LEU A 107 26.74 15.34 -4.17
N HIS A 108 26.13 15.72 -5.30
CA HIS A 108 26.14 14.91 -6.52
C HIS A 108 27.50 14.99 -7.27
N ALA A 109 28.34 15.98 -6.97
CA ALA A 109 29.60 16.23 -7.65
C ALA A 109 30.79 15.39 -7.15
N SER A 110 30.68 14.65 -6.03
CA SER A 110 31.82 13.90 -5.46
C SER A 110 31.93 12.44 -5.93
N LYS A 111 31.05 11.96 -6.83
CA LYS A 111 31.17 10.63 -7.45
C LYS A 111 32.07 10.58 -8.70
N GLY A 112 32.90 11.59 -8.89
CA GLY A 112 33.91 11.63 -9.94
C GLY A 112 35.27 12.06 -9.41
N PHE A 113 35.95 11.22 -8.63
CA PHE A 113 37.40 11.26 -8.58
C PHE A 113 38.01 9.91 -8.18
N ALA A 114 38.81 9.38 -9.12
CA ALA A 114 39.82 8.31 -9.04
C ALA A 114 39.38 6.91 -8.60
#